data_AF-A0A969U781-F1
#
_entry.id   AF-A0A969U781-F1
#
_cell.length_a   1.000
_cell.length_b   1.000
_cell.length_c   1.000
_cell.angle_alpha   90.00
_cell.angle_beta   90.00
_cell.angle_gamma   90.00
#
_symmetry.space_group_name_H-M   'P 1'
#
loop_
_entity.id
_entity.type
_entity.pdbx_description
1 polymer ?
#
loop_
_entity_poly.entity_id
_entity_poly.type
_entity_poly.pdbx_seq_one_letter_code
_entity_poly.pdbx_strand_id
1 'polypeptide(L)'
;MKQLLTRNISPSFWRKQPPNPIDFNPVESFFGEGLENLGTENIISKAGWTSTSRQEVAYIKSKDGKTEYILTVFGDSEGYAKDKTLFPHISKLVYREMQKLGQKNSQN
;
A
#
# COMPACT_ATOMS: atom_id res chain seq x y z
N MET A 1 -17.83 6.16 1.46
CA MET A 1 -16.75 5.40 2.14
C MET A 1 -15.56 5.09 1.25
N LYS A 2 -15.73 4.43 0.09
CA LYS A 2 -14.64 4.13 -0.86
C LYS A 2 -13.75 5.36 -1.15
N GLN A 3 -14.35 6.50 -1.49
CA GLN A 3 -13.63 7.74 -1.78
C GLN A 3 -12.78 8.27 -0.62
N LEU A 4 -13.20 8.05 0.64
CA LEU A 4 -12.45 8.47 1.84
C LEU A 4 -11.23 7.57 2.11
N LEU A 5 -11.25 6.35 1.57
CA LEU A 5 -10.18 5.36 1.70
C LEU A 5 -9.26 5.30 0.48
N THR A 6 -9.65 5.92 -0.64
CA THR A 6 -8.81 6.00 -1.83
C THR A 6 -7.55 6.82 -1.54
N ARG A 7 -6.39 6.23 -1.85
CA ARG A 7 -5.08 6.86 -1.78
C ARG A 7 -4.52 6.95 -3.18
N ASN A 8 -4.27 8.17 -3.64
CA ASN A 8 -3.50 8.41 -4.85
C ASN A 8 -2.02 8.20 -4.52
N ILE A 9 -1.44 7.16 -5.09
CA ILE A 9 -0.05 6.75 -4.83
C ILE A 9 0.92 7.30 -5.86
N SER A 10 0.48 8.20 -6.75
CA SER A 10 1.36 8.91 -7.66
C SER A 10 2.38 9.74 -6.86
N PRO A 11 3.70 9.53 -7.07
CA PRO A 11 4.75 10.31 -6.40
C PRO A 11 4.57 11.82 -6.56
N SER A 12 4.04 12.26 -7.72
CA SER A 12 3.80 13.67 -8.02
C SER A 12 2.63 14.29 -7.25
N PHE A 13 1.78 13.45 -6.63
CA PHE A 13 0.63 13.86 -5.85
C PHE A 13 0.89 13.72 -4.35
N TRP A 14 1.19 12.50 -3.86
CA TRP A 14 1.18 12.24 -2.41
C TRP A 14 2.32 12.92 -1.67
N ARG A 15 3.48 13.11 -2.32
CA ARG A 15 4.64 13.83 -1.74
C ARG A 15 4.41 15.33 -1.59
N LYS A 16 3.39 15.87 -2.26
CA LYS A 16 2.97 17.28 -2.13
C LYS A 16 1.81 17.46 -1.16
N GLN A 17 1.22 16.37 -0.67
CA GLN A 17 0.17 16.48 0.33
C GLN A 17 0.82 16.85 1.67
N PRO A 18 0.30 17.87 2.37
CA PRO A 18 0.71 18.08 3.75
C PRO A 18 0.40 16.79 4.54
N PRO A 19 1.27 16.35 5.44
CA PRO A 19 0.92 15.27 6.37
C PRO A 19 -0.38 15.64 7.07
N ASN A 20 -1.34 14.73 7.06
CA ASN A 20 -2.69 14.96 7.59
C ASN A 20 -3.09 13.80 8.52
N PRO A 21 -2.99 13.95 9.87
CA PRO A 21 -2.45 15.06 10.67
C PRO A 21 -0.93 15.30 10.47
N ILE A 22 -0.37 16.34 11.10
CA ILE A 22 0.98 16.93 10.91
C ILE A 22 2.18 15.96 10.77
N ASP A 23 2.04 14.69 11.16
CA ASP A 23 3.07 13.64 11.05
C ASP A 23 2.61 12.34 10.39
N PHE A 24 1.42 12.31 9.76
CA PHE A 24 0.84 11.11 9.18
C PHE A 24 0.42 11.31 7.72
N ASN A 25 1.07 10.57 6.84
CA ASN A 25 0.62 10.38 5.47
C ASN A 25 0.31 8.89 5.25
N PRO A 26 -0.92 8.51 4.86
CA PRO A 26 -1.32 7.12 4.69
C PRO A 26 -0.69 6.42 3.47
N VAL A 27 0.15 7.12 2.69
CA VAL A 27 0.97 6.53 1.61
C VAL A 27 2.43 6.38 2.07
N GLU A 28 2.98 7.41 2.72
CA GLU A 28 4.36 7.43 3.21
C GLU A 28 4.59 6.33 4.24
N SER A 29 5.62 5.51 4.05
CA SER A 29 5.98 4.35 4.87
C SER A 29 4.90 3.26 5.00
N PHE A 30 3.94 3.26 4.08
CA PHE A 30 2.83 2.31 3.99
C PHE A 30 2.83 1.58 2.64
N PHE A 31 1.81 0.76 2.37
CA PHE A 31 1.74 -0.05 1.17
C PHE A 31 1.84 0.77 -0.11
N GLY A 32 1.25 1.96 -0.14
CA GLY A 32 1.20 2.81 -1.32
C GLY A 32 2.59 3.23 -1.84
N GLU A 33 3.53 3.55 -0.95
CA GLU A 33 4.91 3.89 -1.33
C GLU A 33 5.61 2.72 -2.02
N GLY A 34 5.40 1.49 -1.54
CA GLY A 34 5.99 0.29 -2.16
C GLY A 34 5.49 -0.01 -3.57
N LEU A 35 4.35 0.56 -3.96
CA LEU A 35 3.66 0.30 -5.23
C LEU A 35 3.90 1.39 -6.29
N GLU A 36 4.65 2.43 -5.95
CA GLU A 36 4.98 3.50 -6.88
C GLU A 36 5.58 2.94 -8.18
N ASN A 37 5.05 3.40 -9.31
CA ASN A 37 5.51 3.03 -10.66
C ASN A 37 5.40 1.54 -11.02
N LEU A 38 4.72 0.71 -10.22
CA LEU A 38 4.54 -0.73 -10.51
C LEU A 38 3.28 -1.06 -11.32
N GLY A 39 2.57 -0.05 -11.81
CA GLY A 39 1.35 -0.25 -12.62
C GLY A 39 0.06 -0.30 -11.80
N THR A 40 0.02 0.38 -10.65
CA THR A 40 -1.20 0.80 -9.97
C THR A 40 -1.15 2.31 -9.73
N GLU A 41 -2.30 2.97 -9.71
CA GLU A 41 -2.43 4.44 -9.61
C GLU A 41 -3.10 4.87 -8.31
N ASN A 42 -4.04 4.05 -7.82
CA ASN A 42 -4.76 4.28 -6.58
C ASN A 42 -4.96 2.95 -5.85
N ILE A 43 -4.90 3.01 -4.52
CA ILE A 43 -5.31 1.89 -3.64
C ILE A 43 -6.45 2.35 -2.74
N ILE A 44 -7.26 1.42 -2.25
CA ILE A 44 -8.27 1.71 -1.21
C ILE A 44 -7.69 1.17 0.09
N SER A 45 -7.18 2.05 0.97
CA SER A 45 -6.48 1.61 2.17
C SER A 45 -6.88 2.34 3.45
N LYS A 46 -6.72 1.59 4.55
CA LYS A 46 -6.79 2.11 5.92
C LYS A 46 -5.51 1.73 6.66
N ALA A 47 -4.60 2.69 6.77
CA ALA A 47 -3.43 2.62 7.61
C ALA A 47 -3.78 2.91 9.08
N GLY A 48 -3.03 2.30 9.99
CA GLY A 48 -3.06 2.52 11.43
C GLY A 48 -1.65 2.47 12.00
N TRP A 49 -1.34 3.41 12.88
CA TRP A 49 -0.01 3.57 13.45
C TRP A 49 -0.13 4.09 14.88
N THR A 50 0.55 3.43 15.80
CA THR A 50 0.73 3.86 17.19
C THR A 50 2.21 3.77 17.55
N SER A 51 2.59 4.13 18.79
CA SER A 51 3.97 3.93 19.26
C SER A 51 4.36 2.45 19.37
N THR A 52 3.38 1.54 19.46
CA THR A 52 3.59 0.11 19.73
C THR A 52 3.07 -0.81 18.64
N SER A 53 2.39 -0.29 17.62
CA SER A 53 1.82 -1.09 16.54
C SER A 53 1.84 -0.39 15.20
N ARG A 54 1.82 -1.19 14.13
CA ARG A 54 1.62 -0.73 12.76
C ARG A 54 0.76 -1.71 11.99
N GLN A 55 -0.22 -1.21 11.25
CA GLN A 55 -1.14 -2.06 10.51
C GLN A 55 -1.69 -1.35 9.27
N GLU A 56 -2.01 -2.14 8.25
CA GLU A 56 -2.69 -1.63 7.07
C GLU A 56 -3.49 -2.74 6.40
N VAL A 57 -4.68 -2.35 5.92
CA VAL A 57 -5.48 -3.12 4.99
C VAL A 57 -5.62 -2.31 3.72
N ALA A 58 -5.37 -2.93 2.57
CA ALA A 58 -5.58 -2.32 1.27
C ALA A 58 -6.22 -3.28 0.27
N TYR A 59 -7.15 -2.76 -0.53
CA TYR A 59 -7.53 -3.35 -1.80
C TYR A 59 -6.67 -2.72 -2.91
N ILE A 60 -6.01 -3.57 -3.69
CA ILE A 60 -5.02 -3.20 -4.69
C ILE A 60 -5.44 -3.79 -6.04
N LYS A 61 -5.40 -2.95 -7.08
CA LYS A 61 -5.71 -3.32 -8.45
C LYS A 61 -4.67 -2.75 -9.41
N SER A 62 -4.17 -3.57 -10.33
CA SER A 62 -3.30 -3.11 -11.42
C SER A 62 -4.11 -2.38 -12.49
N LYS A 63 -3.47 -1.44 -13.20
CA LYS A 63 -4.11 -0.66 -14.28
C LYS A 63 -4.65 -1.52 -15.41
N ASP A 64 -3.97 -2.63 -15.71
CA ASP A 64 -4.39 -3.61 -16.72
C ASP A 64 -5.51 -4.55 -16.24
N GLY A 65 -5.91 -4.47 -14.97
CA GLY A 65 -6.96 -5.28 -14.37
C GLY A 65 -6.61 -6.76 -14.16
N LYS A 66 -5.40 -7.21 -14.51
CA LYS A 66 -4.99 -8.62 -14.40
C LYS A 66 -4.64 -9.05 -12.97
N THR A 67 -4.37 -8.08 -12.10
CA THR A 67 -4.01 -8.30 -10.70
C THR A 67 -4.95 -7.52 -9.80
N GLU A 68 -5.67 -8.22 -8.93
CA GLU A 68 -6.62 -7.64 -8.00
C GLU A 68 -6.67 -8.46 -6.71
N TYR A 69 -6.41 -7.84 -5.56
CA TYR A 69 -6.33 -8.55 -4.29
C TYR A 69 -6.49 -7.61 -3.08
N ILE A 70 -6.70 -8.22 -1.92
CA ILE A 70 -6.65 -7.54 -0.62
C ILE A 70 -5.37 -7.98 0.09
N LEU A 71 -4.62 -7.02 0.64
CA LEU A 71 -3.48 -7.27 1.51
C LEU A 71 -3.79 -6.70 2.90
N THR A 72 -3.53 -7.51 3.92
CA THR A 72 -3.66 -7.15 5.32
C THR A 72 -2.40 -7.55 6.06
N VAL A 73 -1.80 -6.60 6.79
CA VAL A 73 -0.64 -6.86 7.65
C VAL A 73 -0.88 -6.21 9.00
N PHE A 74 -0.68 -6.98 10.07
CA PHE A 74 -0.68 -6.52 11.46
C PHE A 74 0.72 -6.69 12.04
N GLY A 75 1.31 -5.60 12.50
CA GLY A 75 2.57 -5.57 13.23
C GLY A 75 2.32 -5.11 14.66
N ASP A 76 2.36 -6.04 15.60
CA ASP A 76 2.03 -5.80 17.01
C ASP A 76 3.30 -5.75 17.87
N SER A 77 4.18 -4.80 17.54
CA SER A 77 5.36 -4.48 18.36
C SER A 77 5.96 -3.12 17.98
N GLU A 78 6.76 -2.55 18.88
CA GLU A 78 7.53 -1.34 18.60
C GLU A 78 8.47 -1.50 17.39
N GLY A 79 8.97 -2.70 17.13
CA GLY A 79 9.83 -2.98 15.97
C GLY A 79 9.09 -2.68 14.65
N TYR A 80 7.82 -3.09 14.56
CA TYR A 80 6.96 -2.77 13.42
C TYR A 80 6.58 -1.29 13.36
N ALA A 81 6.36 -0.64 14.51
CA ALA A 81 6.04 0.78 14.56
C ALA A 81 7.19 1.69 14.12
N LYS A 82 8.44 1.31 14.43
CA LYS A 82 9.66 2.08 14.12
C LYS A 82 10.18 1.84 12.71
N ASP A 83 9.94 0.65 12.13
CA ASP A 83 10.37 0.34 10.77
C ASP A 83 9.42 0.97 9.73
N LYS A 84 9.89 2.06 9.12
CA LYS A 84 9.17 2.77 8.05
C LYS A 84 9.32 2.10 6.67
N THR A 85 10.21 1.12 6.51
CA THR A 85 10.53 0.49 5.22
C THR A 85 9.80 -0.83 5.03
N LEU A 86 9.42 -1.49 6.13
CA LEU A 86 8.86 -2.84 6.11
C LEU A 86 7.56 -2.93 5.32
N PHE A 87 6.58 -2.05 5.57
CA PHE A 87 5.28 -2.08 4.89
C PHE A 87 5.42 -1.82 3.37
N PRO A 88 6.19 -0.81 2.92
CA PRO A 88 6.52 -0.65 1.51
C PRO A 88 7.16 -1.90 0.90
N HIS A 89 8.13 -2.52 1.59
CA HIS A 89 8.79 -3.73 1.11
C HIS A 89 7.83 -4.92 0.98
N ILE A 90 7.00 -5.18 1.99
CA ILE A 90 5.99 -6.25 1.95
C ILE A 90 5.04 -6.03 0.77
N SER A 91 4.51 -4.82 0.63
CA SER A 91 3.58 -4.46 -0.45
C SER A 91 4.19 -4.70 -1.83
N LYS A 92 5.43 -4.26 -2.05
CA LYS A 92 6.19 -4.47 -3.29
C LYS A 92 6.41 -5.94 -3.61
N LEU A 93 6.80 -6.72 -2.60
CA LEU A 93 7.05 -8.16 -2.75
C LEU A 93 5.76 -8.87 -3.16
N VAL A 94 4.68 -8.67 -2.40
CA VAL A 94 3.39 -9.31 -2.66
C VAL A 94 2.85 -8.91 -4.03
N TYR A 95 2.90 -7.64 -4.40
CA TYR A 95 2.42 -7.16 -5.70
C TYR A 95 3.12 -7.85 -6.87
N ARG A 96 4.44 -8.01 -6.80
CA ARG A 96 5.22 -8.71 -7.84
C ARG A 96 4.82 -10.17 -7.96
N GLU A 97 4.60 -10.87 -6.85
CA GLU A 97 4.15 -12.25 -6.88
C GLU A 97 2.71 -12.37 -7.42
N MET A 98 1.83 -11.46 -7.04
CA MET A 98 0.46 -11.42 -7.56
C MET A 98 0.41 -11.13 -9.07
N GLN A 99 1.30 -10.28 -9.59
CA GLN A 99 1.43 -10.07 -11.03
C GLN A 99 1.85 -11.33 -11.79
N LYS A 100 2.80 -12.11 -11.26
CA LYS A 100 3.22 -13.37 -11.86
C LYS A 100 2.07 -14.38 -11.90
N LEU A 101 1.30 -14.47 -10.81
CA LEU A 101 0.12 -15.34 -10.73
C LEU A 101 -0.96 -14.94 -11.74
N GLY A 102 -1.27 -13.64 -11.87
CA GLY A 102 -2.24 -13.13 -12.84
C GLY A 102 -1.84 -13.39 -14.31
N GLN A 103 -0.54 -13.30 -14.62
CA GLN A 103 -0.02 -13.61 -15.95
C GLN A 103 -0.16 -15.10 -16.30
N LYS A 104 0.16 -15.99 -15.36
CA LYS A 104 0.03 -17.45 -15.57
C LYS A 104 -1.42 -17.85 -15.86
N ASN A 105 -2.37 -17.24 -15.17
CA ASN A 105 -3.79 -17.53 -15.37
C ASN A 105 -4.36 -17.01 -16.69
N SER A 106 -3.69 -16.05 -17.34
CA SER A 106 -4.13 -15.49 -18.63
C SER A 106 -3.61 -16.29 -19.84
N GLN A 107 -2.77 -17.30 -19.61
CA GLN A 107 -2.15 -18.14 -20.65
C GLN A 107 -2.80 -19.54 -20.75
N ASN A 108 -3.74 -19.86 -19.86
CA ASN A 108 -4.56 -21.07 -19.87
C ASN A 108 -5.98 -20.73 -20.34
#